data_AF-A0A165KJV0-F1
#
_entry.id   AF-A0A165KJV0-F1
#
_cell.length_a   1.000
_cell.length_b   1.000
_cell.length_c   1.000
_cell.angle_alpha   90.00
_cell.angle_beta   90.00
_cell.angle_gamma   90.00
#
_symmetry.space_group_name_H-M   'P 1'
#
loop_
_entity.id
_entity.type
_entity.pdbx_description
1 polymer ?
#
loop_
_entity_poly.entity_id
_entity_poly.type
_entity_poly.pdbx_seq_one_letter_code
_entity_poly.pdbx_strand_id
1 'polypeptide(L)'
;MEEQVSAYPNAFAFVCPGIIDSTMMHAGNLGESGKIIQLEQFAQWGITAEEMVLWLEDALRRFQAGERFARYVPTVDWHALERTRGMPLIGRHLISDSHSYVLADGGGVDDAINVGEKMAAVVRAVLGIAEEDFSPQTPFTTYGVDSLSAARLAFMLHPYVEVTQLQLLADMSLKGLEKLTVTSEGGKEACQPE
;
A
#
# COMPACT_ATOMS: atom_id res chain seq x y z
N MET A 1 0.73 18.87 16.79
CA MET A 1 -0.74 18.72 16.81
C MET A 1 -1.20 17.93 18.03
N GLU A 2 -0.99 16.61 18.12
CA GLU A 2 -1.46 15.83 19.30
C GLU A 2 -0.85 16.29 20.62
N GLU A 3 0.46 16.55 20.66
CA GLU A 3 1.16 17.08 21.84
C GLU A 3 0.71 18.50 22.24
N GLN A 4 0.16 19.26 21.29
CA GLN A 4 -0.37 20.60 21.57
C GLN A 4 -1.81 20.53 22.10
N VAL A 5 -2.56 19.50 21.69
CA VAL A 5 -3.95 19.28 22.12
C VAL A 5 -4.00 18.62 23.49
N SER A 6 -3.00 17.80 23.85
CA SER A 6 -2.92 17.16 25.17
C SER A 6 -2.77 18.15 26.34
N ALA A 7 -2.38 19.39 26.06
CA ALA A 7 -2.36 20.48 27.04
C ALA A 7 -3.76 20.91 27.52
N TYR A 8 -4.81 20.54 26.77
CA TYR A 8 -6.19 20.94 27.05
C TYR A 8 -7.03 19.71 27.46
N PRO A 9 -7.59 19.68 28.68
CA PRO A 9 -8.36 18.53 29.17
C PRO A 9 -9.72 18.36 28.48
N ASN A 10 -10.18 19.39 27.75
CA ASN A 10 -11.43 19.43 27.02
C ASN A 10 -11.25 19.33 25.50
N ALA A 11 -10.08 18.92 25.02
CA ALA A 11 -9.78 18.84 23.59
C ALA A 11 -9.26 17.46 23.19
N PHE A 12 -9.48 17.11 21.93
CA PHE A 12 -8.96 15.90 21.30
C PHE A 12 -8.62 16.19 19.83
N ALA A 13 -7.68 15.43 19.28
CA ALA A 13 -7.38 15.45 17.85
C ALA A 13 -8.32 14.50 17.10
N PHE A 14 -8.96 14.98 16.05
CA PHE A 14 -9.81 14.15 15.19
C PHE A 14 -9.05 13.78 13.91
N VAL A 15 -8.88 12.48 13.65
CA VAL A 15 -8.25 12.01 12.42
C VAL A 15 -9.31 11.94 11.32
N CYS A 16 -9.14 12.76 10.29
CA CYS A 16 -10.05 12.81 9.14
C CYS A 16 -9.32 12.30 7.88
N PRO A 17 -9.82 11.23 7.23
CA PRO A 17 -9.45 10.87 5.87
C PRO A 17 -9.76 11.96 4.84
N GLY A 18 -9.31 11.75 3.60
CA GLY A 18 -9.64 12.65 2.49
C GLY A 18 -11.15 12.66 2.21
N ILE A 19 -11.71 13.86 2.01
CA ILE A 19 -13.14 14.05 1.78
C ILE A 19 -13.41 14.04 0.27
N ILE A 20 -14.01 12.96 -0.24
CA ILE A 20 -14.11 12.69 -1.70
C ILE A 20 -15.15 13.56 -2.41
N ASP A 21 -16.19 14.01 -1.69
CA ASP A 21 -17.25 14.90 -2.17
C ASP A 21 -16.87 16.38 -2.07
N SER A 22 -15.65 16.69 -1.65
CA SER A 22 -15.12 18.05 -1.66
C SER A 22 -14.82 18.51 -3.09
N THR A 23 -15.05 19.80 -3.36
CA THR A 23 -14.75 20.45 -4.65
C THR A 23 -13.28 20.34 -5.03
N MET A 24 -12.38 20.20 -4.05
CA MET A 24 -10.94 20.00 -4.28
C MET A 24 -10.61 18.62 -4.83
N MET A 25 -11.37 17.57 -4.45
CA MET A 25 -11.20 16.22 -5.00
C MET A 25 -11.81 16.11 -6.42
N HIS A 26 -12.90 16.86 -6.68
CA HIS A 26 -13.51 16.95 -8.01
C HIS A 26 -12.68 17.78 -9.01
N ALA A 27 -11.92 18.77 -8.54
CA ALA A 27 -11.05 19.59 -9.38
C ALA A 27 -9.85 18.80 -9.98
N GLY A 28 -9.50 17.65 -9.40
CA GLY A 28 -8.46 16.75 -9.93
C GLY A 28 -8.82 16.07 -11.26
N ASN A 29 -10.12 16.04 -11.62
CA ASN A 29 -10.59 15.45 -12.88
C ASN A 29 -10.40 16.36 -14.12
N LEU A 30 -9.91 17.59 -13.96
CA LEU A 30 -9.90 18.59 -15.03
C LEU A 30 -8.53 18.81 -15.72
N GLY A 31 -7.52 17.99 -15.43
CA GLY A 31 -6.32 17.92 -16.27
C GLY A 31 -5.03 17.83 -15.47
N GLU A 32 -4.42 16.65 -15.52
CA GLU A 32 -3.00 16.33 -15.35
C GLU A 32 -2.92 14.85 -14.93
N SER A 33 -2.61 13.96 -15.87
CA SER A 33 -2.63 12.50 -15.69
C SER A 33 -1.82 11.98 -14.49
N GLY A 34 -0.86 12.76 -13.96
CA GLY A 34 -0.09 12.42 -12.76
C GLY A 34 -0.77 12.74 -11.43
N LYS A 35 -1.68 13.74 -11.37
CA LYS A 35 -2.43 14.06 -10.16
C LYS A 35 -3.58 13.08 -9.92
N ILE A 36 -4.16 12.56 -11.00
CA ILE A 36 -5.29 11.62 -10.96
C ILE A 36 -4.88 10.35 -10.21
N ILE A 37 -3.73 9.74 -10.53
CA ILE A 37 -3.26 8.50 -9.87
C ILE A 37 -3.02 8.70 -8.36
N GLN A 38 -2.46 9.84 -7.95
CA GLN A 38 -2.26 10.13 -6.52
C GLN A 38 -3.60 10.37 -5.82
N LEU A 39 -4.53 11.09 -6.45
CA LEU A 39 -5.85 11.38 -5.88
C LEU A 39 -6.74 10.13 -5.81
N GLU A 40 -6.67 9.24 -6.80
CA GLU A 40 -7.34 7.94 -6.80
C GLU A 40 -6.90 7.08 -5.61
N GLN A 41 -5.60 7.09 -5.28
CA GLN A 41 -5.09 6.39 -4.10
C GLN A 41 -5.63 6.98 -2.79
N PHE A 42 -5.87 8.29 -2.71
CA PHE A 42 -6.55 8.92 -1.57
C PHE A 42 -8.06 8.66 -1.56
N ALA A 43 -8.69 8.55 -2.72
CA ALA A 43 -10.12 8.29 -2.85
C ALA A 43 -10.51 6.88 -2.37
N GLN A 44 -9.61 5.89 -2.53
CA GLN A 44 -9.88 4.49 -2.13
C GLN A 44 -10.15 4.28 -0.63
N TRP A 45 -9.70 5.18 0.23
CA TRP A 45 -10.00 5.19 1.67
C TRP A 45 -10.58 6.54 2.11
N GLY A 46 -10.97 7.37 1.14
CA GLY A 46 -11.63 8.64 1.37
C GLY A 46 -13.08 8.41 1.79
N ILE A 47 -13.63 9.41 2.46
CA ILE A 47 -14.99 9.38 3.00
C ILE A 47 -15.80 10.56 2.47
N THR A 48 -17.11 10.46 2.55
CA THR A 48 -17.99 11.61 2.31
C THR A 48 -17.95 12.59 3.49
N ALA A 49 -18.32 13.85 3.23
CA ALA A 49 -18.48 14.85 4.29
C ALA A 49 -19.57 14.43 5.29
N GLU A 50 -20.59 13.71 4.84
CA GLU A 50 -21.65 13.16 5.70
C GLU A 50 -21.10 12.13 6.70
N GLU A 51 -20.31 11.15 6.22
CA GLU A 51 -19.66 10.16 7.09
C GLU A 51 -18.70 10.80 8.08
N MET A 52 -17.95 11.83 7.65
CA MET A 52 -17.10 12.60 8.54
C MET A 52 -17.90 13.23 9.69
N VAL A 53 -19.07 13.81 9.40
CA VAL A 53 -19.93 14.41 10.41
C VAL A 53 -20.43 13.36 11.40
N LEU A 54 -20.81 12.16 10.93
CA LEU A 54 -21.22 11.05 11.79
C LEU A 54 -20.07 10.61 12.73
N TRP A 55 -18.85 10.54 12.22
CA TRP A 55 -17.67 10.20 13.03
C TRP A 55 -17.31 11.28 14.04
N LEU A 56 -17.45 12.55 13.65
CA LEU A 56 -17.26 13.67 14.58
C LEU A 56 -18.32 13.65 15.68
N GLU A 57 -19.58 13.34 15.34
CA GLU A 57 -20.65 13.18 16.31
C GLU A 57 -20.36 12.04 17.29
N ASP A 58 -19.92 10.88 16.80
CA ASP A 58 -19.51 9.76 17.66
C ASP A 58 -18.38 10.16 18.61
N ALA A 59 -17.34 10.82 18.10
CA ALA A 59 -16.23 11.34 18.91
C ALA A 59 -16.73 12.29 20.02
N LEU A 60 -17.62 13.23 19.68
CA LEU A 60 -18.19 14.18 20.63
C LEU A 60 -19.06 13.48 21.68
N ARG A 61 -19.90 12.52 21.27
CA ARG A 61 -20.75 11.74 22.19
C ARG A 61 -19.91 10.97 23.20
N ARG A 62 -18.85 10.28 22.75
CA ARG A 62 -17.92 9.53 23.62
C ARG A 62 -17.18 10.47 24.57
N PHE A 63 -16.72 11.61 24.06
CA PHE A 63 -16.07 12.63 24.89
C PHE A 63 -17.00 13.20 25.97
N GLN A 64 -18.26 13.47 25.62
CA GLN A 64 -19.28 13.95 26.56
C GLN A 64 -19.71 12.88 27.57
N ALA A 65 -19.69 11.60 27.18
CA ALA A 65 -19.92 10.47 28.07
C ALA A 65 -18.78 10.25 29.10
N GLY A 66 -17.68 11.00 28.98
CA GLY A 66 -16.55 10.97 29.90
C GLY A 66 -15.38 10.11 29.44
N GLU A 67 -15.43 9.53 28.24
CA GLU A 67 -14.25 8.89 27.66
C GLU A 67 -13.16 9.93 27.39
N ARG A 68 -11.92 9.62 27.82
CA ARG A 68 -10.77 10.48 27.61
C ARG A 68 -9.84 9.85 26.60
N PHE A 69 -9.66 10.53 25.48
CA PHE A 69 -8.71 10.17 24.44
C PHE A 69 -8.06 11.44 23.89
N ALA A 70 -6.74 11.39 23.64
CA ALA A 70 -6.03 12.48 22.99
C ALA A 70 -6.33 12.54 21.49
N ARG A 71 -6.72 11.39 20.90
CA ARG A 71 -6.95 11.21 19.48
C ARG A 71 -8.14 10.31 19.24
N TYR A 72 -9.08 10.78 18.42
CA TYR A 72 -10.13 9.96 17.86
C TYR A 72 -9.68 9.43 16.51
N VAL A 73 -9.69 8.10 16.38
CA VAL A 73 -9.39 7.40 15.13
C VAL A 73 -10.68 6.69 14.71
N PRO A 74 -11.32 7.11 13.60
CA PRO A 74 -12.53 6.46 13.12
C PRO A 74 -12.25 5.03 12.64
N THR A 75 -13.32 4.24 12.50
CA THR A 75 -13.29 2.92 11.86
C THR A 75 -13.08 3.07 10.35
N VAL A 76 -11.84 3.33 9.96
CA VAL A 76 -11.41 3.37 8.57
C VAL A 76 -11.22 1.94 8.02
N ASP A 77 -11.36 1.79 6.70
CA ASP A 77 -10.99 0.54 6.02
C ASP A 77 -9.46 0.38 6.02
N TRP A 78 -8.95 -0.34 7.02
CA TRP A 78 -7.53 -0.64 7.17
C TRP A 78 -6.97 -1.44 5.99
N HIS A 79 -7.79 -2.23 5.29
CA HIS A 79 -7.38 -2.94 4.08
C HIS A 79 -7.23 -1.99 2.89
N ALA A 80 -8.06 -0.95 2.79
CA ALA A 80 -7.85 0.11 1.80
C ALA A 80 -6.56 0.90 2.04
N LEU A 81 -6.21 1.13 3.31
CA LEU A 81 -4.94 1.76 3.68
C LEU A 81 -3.73 0.87 3.34
N GLU A 82 -3.81 -0.43 3.63
CA GLU A 82 -2.80 -1.44 3.24
C GLU A 82 -2.60 -1.43 1.72
N ARG A 83 -3.70 -1.51 0.96
CA ARG A 83 -3.67 -1.54 -0.50
C ARG A 83 -2.98 -0.31 -1.09
N THR A 84 -3.24 0.88 -0.55
CA THR A 84 -2.81 2.16 -1.14
C THR A 84 -1.42 2.60 -0.69
N ARG A 85 -1.11 2.45 0.61
CA ARG A 85 0.09 3.04 1.23
C ARG A 85 0.99 2.02 1.94
N GLY A 86 0.50 0.80 2.16
CA GLY A 86 1.12 -0.21 3.01
C GLY A 86 0.99 0.13 4.49
N MET A 87 0.72 -0.86 5.33
CA MET A 87 0.60 -0.66 6.77
C MET A 87 1.97 -0.65 7.46
N PRO A 88 2.25 0.35 8.32
CA PRO A 88 3.44 0.33 9.16
C PRO A 88 3.43 -0.87 10.11
N LEU A 89 4.62 -1.32 10.55
CA LEU A 89 4.79 -2.48 11.45
C LEU A 89 3.87 -2.45 12.67
N ILE A 90 3.66 -1.26 13.26
CA ILE A 90 2.80 -1.09 14.42
C ILE A 90 1.33 -1.36 14.13
N GLY A 91 0.85 -1.17 12.90
CA GLY A 91 -0.54 -1.35 12.51
C GLY A 91 -0.86 -2.71 11.89
N ARG A 92 0.15 -3.59 11.68
CA ARG A 92 -0.05 -4.89 11.04
C ARG A 92 -1.08 -5.77 11.74
N HIS A 93 -1.18 -5.68 13.06
CA HIS A 93 -2.16 -6.42 13.85
C HIS A 93 -3.61 -5.96 13.62
N LEU A 94 -3.84 -4.75 13.09
CA LEU A 94 -5.17 -4.24 12.74
C LEU A 94 -5.73 -4.88 11.46
N ILE A 95 -4.91 -5.63 10.73
CA ILE A 95 -5.25 -6.32 9.47
C ILE A 95 -5.43 -7.84 9.72
N SER A 96 -5.15 -8.33 10.93
CA SER A 96 -5.29 -9.75 11.27
C SER A 96 -6.76 -10.16 11.44
N ASP A 97 -7.41 -10.48 10.32
CA ASP A 97 -7.84 -11.83 9.95
C ASP A 97 -8.61 -11.76 8.62
N SER A 98 -8.34 -12.67 7.68
CA SER A 98 -9.13 -12.97 6.44
C SER A 98 -8.63 -12.49 5.07
N HIS A 99 -7.52 -11.76 4.95
CA HIS A 99 -6.81 -11.70 3.66
C HIS A 99 -5.42 -12.30 3.83
N SER A 100 -5.41 -13.63 3.94
CA SER A 100 -4.37 -14.38 3.26
C SER A 100 -4.31 -13.81 1.83
N TYR A 101 -3.25 -13.06 1.53
CA TYR A 101 -2.69 -13.19 0.21
C TYR A 101 -2.58 -14.69 0.00
N VAL A 102 -3.23 -15.21 -1.03
CA VAL A 102 -3.29 -16.64 -1.31
C VAL A 102 -1.85 -17.11 -1.51
N LEU A 103 -1.19 -17.48 -0.41
CA LEU A 103 -0.22 -18.55 -0.37
C LEU A 103 -1.08 -19.78 -0.63
N ALA A 104 -1.32 -20.03 -1.91
CA ALA A 104 -1.68 -21.36 -2.36
C ALA A 104 -0.51 -22.25 -1.96
N ASP A 105 -0.61 -22.81 -0.76
CA ASP A 105 0.07 -24.01 -0.37
C ASP A 105 -0.36 -25.10 -1.36
N GLY A 106 0.58 -25.49 -2.20
CA GLY A 106 0.36 -26.35 -3.35
C GLY A 106 1.69 -26.64 -4.03
N GLY A 107 2.65 -27.14 -3.24
CA GLY A 107 3.97 -27.50 -3.71
C GLY A 107 3.92 -28.47 -4.89
N GLY A 108 4.65 -28.13 -5.95
CA GLY A 108 4.93 -29.04 -7.05
C GLY A 108 5.36 -28.33 -8.32
N VAL A 109 6.67 -28.12 -8.50
CA VAL A 109 7.46 -27.96 -9.76
C VAL A 109 7.01 -26.88 -10.78
N ASP A 110 5.79 -26.33 -10.71
CA ASP A 110 5.22 -25.22 -11.50
C ASP A 110 5.35 -23.85 -10.81
N ASP A 111 5.98 -23.80 -9.63
CA ASP A 111 6.03 -22.62 -8.76
C ASP A 111 6.77 -21.41 -9.37
N ALA A 112 7.77 -21.63 -10.22
CA ALA A 112 8.53 -20.54 -10.82
C ALA A 112 7.69 -19.70 -11.82
N ILE A 113 6.79 -20.36 -12.57
CA ILE A 113 5.86 -19.68 -13.49
C ILE A 113 4.81 -18.90 -12.69
N ASN A 114 4.36 -19.48 -11.57
CA ASN A 114 3.38 -18.89 -10.67
C ASN A 114 3.95 -17.65 -9.93
N VAL A 115 5.21 -17.69 -9.50
CA VAL A 115 5.88 -16.56 -8.84
C VAL A 115 6.08 -15.38 -9.80
N GLY A 116 6.52 -15.64 -11.03
CA GLY A 116 6.65 -14.59 -12.05
C GLY A 116 5.32 -13.90 -12.37
N GLU A 117 4.24 -14.67 -12.49
CA GLU A 117 2.89 -14.14 -12.73
C GLU A 117 2.34 -13.34 -11.53
N LYS A 118 2.59 -13.81 -10.30
CA LYS A 118 2.27 -13.06 -9.06
C LYS A 118 3.04 -11.74 -8.99
N MET A 119 4.32 -11.75 -9.30
CA MET A 119 5.13 -10.53 -9.35
C MET A 119 4.63 -9.57 -10.44
N ALA A 120 4.25 -10.08 -11.61
CA ALA A 120 3.63 -9.29 -12.68
C ALA A 120 2.31 -8.66 -12.22
N ALA A 121 1.46 -9.39 -11.49
CA ALA A 121 0.22 -8.86 -10.93
C ALA A 121 0.48 -7.74 -9.92
N VAL A 122 1.46 -7.90 -9.03
CA VAL A 122 1.87 -6.86 -8.07
C VAL A 122 2.37 -5.61 -8.80
N VAL A 123 3.25 -5.78 -9.80
CA VAL A 123 3.80 -4.65 -10.56
C VAL A 123 2.69 -3.89 -11.30
N ARG A 124 1.81 -4.61 -12.02
CA ARG A 124 0.66 -4.00 -12.72
C ARG A 124 -0.26 -3.25 -11.76
N ALA A 125 -0.55 -3.82 -10.59
CA ALA A 125 -1.43 -3.20 -9.60
C ALA A 125 -0.84 -1.93 -8.97
N VAL A 126 0.47 -1.90 -8.71
CA VAL A 126 1.13 -0.72 -8.12
C VAL A 126 1.28 0.40 -9.16
N LEU A 127 1.52 0.05 -10.43
CA LEU A 127 1.71 1.01 -11.51
C LEU A 127 0.42 1.38 -12.25
N GLY A 128 -0.69 0.71 -11.98
CA GLY A 128 -1.98 0.95 -12.64
C GLY A 128 -1.97 0.62 -14.14
N ILE A 129 -1.18 -0.38 -14.55
CA ILE A 129 -1.00 -0.75 -15.97
C ILE A 129 -1.94 -1.91 -16.31
N ALA A 130 -2.65 -1.81 -17.44
CA ALA A 130 -3.45 -2.91 -17.98
C ALA A 130 -2.56 -4.09 -18.42
N GLU A 131 -3.11 -5.31 -18.43
CA GLU A 131 -2.36 -6.51 -18.83
C GLU A 131 -1.82 -6.42 -20.27
N GLU A 132 -2.59 -5.84 -21.17
CA GLU A 132 -2.25 -5.65 -22.58
C GLU A 132 -1.10 -4.67 -22.83
N ASP A 133 -0.92 -3.69 -21.93
CA ASP A 133 0.13 -2.67 -22.01
C ASP A 133 1.39 -3.06 -21.24
N PHE A 134 1.35 -4.18 -20.49
CA PHE A 134 2.45 -4.62 -19.65
C PHE A 134 3.40 -5.58 -20.37
N SER A 135 4.64 -5.14 -20.57
CA SER A 135 5.73 -5.95 -21.13
C SER A 135 6.80 -6.29 -20.08
N PRO A 136 7.11 -7.58 -19.85
CA PRO A 136 8.10 -8.03 -18.85
C PRO A 136 9.54 -7.55 -19.07
N GLN A 137 9.86 -7.12 -20.29
CA GLN A 137 11.20 -6.67 -20.68
C GLN A 137 11.38 -5.15 -20.52
N THR A 138 10.27 -4.42 -20.40
CA THR A 138 10.29 -2.97 -20.35
C THR A 138 10.71 -2.52 -18.96
N PRO A 139 11.69 -1.61 -18.83
CA PRO A 139 12.09 -1.05 -17.55
C PRO A 139 10.92 -0.36 -16.84
N PHE A 140 10.81 -0.52 -15.52
CA PHE A 140 9.72 0.09 -14.74
C PHE A 140 9.73 1.62 -14.81
N THR A 141 10.90 2.22 -15.02
CA THR A 141 11.10 3.65 -15.28
C THR A 141 10.30 4.14 -16.51
N THR A 142 10.10 3.29 -17.51
CA THR A 142 9.33 3.62 -18.72
C THR A 142 7.83 3.76 -18.42
N TYR A 143 7.33 3.05 -17.42
CA TYR A 143 5.95 3.18 -16.95
C TYR A 143 5.76 4.31 -15.92
N GLY A 144 6.78 5.14 -15.71
CA GLY A 144 6.70 6.28 -14.81
C GLY A 144 6.90 5.93 -13.33
N VAL A 145 7.66 4.87 -13.02
CA VAL A 145 8.09 4.62 -11.64
C VAL A 145 8.86 5.82 -11.09
N ASP A 146 8.31 6.40 -10.04
CA ASP A 146 8.89 7.44 -9.20
C ASP A 146 9.39 6.86 -7.86
N SER A 147 9.95 7.72 -7.01
CA SER A 147 10.43 7.31 -5.68
C SER A 147 9.34 6.67 -4.81
N LEU A 148 8.09 7.14 -4.85
CA LEU A 148 7.02 6.64 -3.99
C LEU A 148 6.52 5.27 -4.45
N SER A 149 6.27 5.13 -5.75
CA SER A 149 5.90 3.86 -6.40
C SER A 149 7.02 2.83 -6.32
N ALA A 150 8.30 3.21 -6.43
CA ALA A 150 9.44 2.33 -6.23
C ALA A 150 9.53 1.81 -4.78
N ALA A 151 9.30 2.67 -3.78
CA ALA A 151 9.28 2.25 -2.38
C ALA A 151 8.14 1.26 -2.11
N ARG A 152 6.96 1.52 -2.69
CA ARG A 152 5.79 0.62 -2.59
C ARG A 152 6.02 -0.71 -3.30
N LEU A 153 6.60 -0.70 -4.50
CA LEU A 153 6.99 -1.91 -5.22
C LEU A 153 7.99 -2.74 -4.41
N ALA A 154 9.04 -2.12 -3.85
CA ALA A 154 10.01 -2.82 -3.01
C ALA A 154 9.35 -3.49 -1.80
N PHE A 155 8.39 -2.81 -1.16
CA PHE A 155 7.65 -3.37 -0.03
C PHE A 155 6.74 -4.54 -0.44
N MET A 156 5.98 -4.39 -1.52
CA MET A 156 5.04 -5.41 -2.01
C MET A 156 5.74 -6.62 -2.64
N LEU A 157 6.93 -6.42 -3.21
CA LEU A 157 7.74 -7.48 -3.80
C LEU A 157 8.61 -8.22 -2.78
N HIS A 158 8.79 -7.68 -1.56
CA HIS A 158 9.60 -8.29 -0.49
C HIS A 158 9.29 -9.79 -0.22
N PRO A 159 8.04 -10.29 -0.30
CA PRO A 159 7.77 -11.72 -0.14
C PRO A 159 8.34 -12.61 -1.25
N TYR A 160 8.63 -12.03 -2.41
CA TYR A 160 9.09 -12.74 -3.62
C TYR A 160 10.56 -12.46 -3.94
N VAL A 161 11.02 -11.22 -3.76
CA VAL A 161 12.38 -10.79 -4.07
C VAL A 161 12.78 -9.61 -3.20
N GLU A 162 14.01 -9.64 -2.68
CA GLU A 162 14.59 -8.54 -1.92
C GLU A 162 15.19 -7.52 -2.90
N VAL A 163 14.51 -6.38 -3.08
CA VAL A 163 14.96 -5.30 -3.96
C VAL A 163 14.85 -3.95 -3.29
N THR A 164 15.82 -3.08 -3.56
CA THR A 164 15.83 -1.71 -3.04
C THR A 164 15.13 -0.74 -3.98
N GLN A 165 14.63 0.36 -3.42
CA GLN A 165 14.04 1.47 -4.18
C GLN A 165 14.99 1.99 -5.28
N LEU A 166 16.30 2.11 -4.98
CA LEU A 166 17.30 2.54 -5.94
C LEU A 166 17.46 1.57 -7.11
N GLN A 167 17.40 0.26 -6.84
CA GLN A 167 17.46 -0.77 -7.89
C GLN A 167 16.24 -0.69 -8.81
N LEU A 168 15.05 -0.48 -8.25
CA LEU A 168 13.81 -0.34 -9.04
C LEU A 168 13.81 0.92 -9.92
N LEU A 169 14.54 1.96 -9.53
CA LEU A 169 14.74 3.19 -10.30
C LEU A 169 15.89 3.10 -11.31
N ALA A 170 16.72 2.05 -11.25
CA ALA A 170 17.89 1.86 -12.12
C ALA A 170 17.58 0.93 -13.31
N ASP A 171 16.50 1.22 -14.05
CA ASP A 171 16.04 0.46 -15.23
C ASP A 171 15.76 -1.04 -14.98
N MET A 172 15.28 -1.39 -13.79
CA MET A 172 14.84 -2.76 -13.48
C MET A 172 13.59 -3.14 -14.28
N SER A 173 13.50 -4.40 -14.74
CA SER A 173 12.32 -4.97 -15.39
C SER A 173 11.86 -6.25 -14.68
N LEU A 174 10.67 -6.77 -15.02
CA LEU A 174 10.16 -8.00 -14.42
C LEU A 174 11.11 -9.18 -14.67
N LYS A 175 11.66 -9.30 -15.88
CA LYS A 175 12.72 -10.30 -16.18
C LYS A 175 13.99 -10.10 -15.35
N GLY A 176 14.31 -8.86 -15.00
CA GLY A 176 15.40 -8.57 -14.08
C GLY A 176 15.13 -9.13 -12.68
N LEU A 177 13.90 -8.96 -12.18
CA LEU A 177 13.48 -9.50 -10.89
C LEU A 177 13.45 -11.04 -10.89
N GLU A 178 12.93 -11.67 -11.94
CA GLU A 178 12.91 -13.14 -12.08
C GLU A 178 14.32 -13.75 -12.09
N LYS A 179 15.32 -13.03 -12.61
CA LYS A 179 16.71 -13.49 -12.52
C LYS A 179 17.23 -13.48 -11.08
N LEU A 180 16.82 -12.50 -10.27
CA LEU A 180 17.24 -12.39 -8.87
C LEU A 180 16.64 -13.50 -8.00
N THR A 181 15.40 -13.90 -8.27
CA THR A 181 14.74 -15.01 -7.56
C THR A 181 15.45 -16.34 -7.85
N VAL A 182 15.79 -16.62 -9.11
CA VAL A 182 16.55 -17.83 -9.51
C VAL A 182 17.94 -17.88 -8.86
N THR A 183 18.62 -16.74 -8.73
CA THR A 183 19.95 -16.71 -8.09
C THR A 183 19.91 -16.89 -6.57
N SER A 184 18.79 -16.60 -5.91
CA SER A 184 18.66 -16.73 -4.45
C SER A 184 18.41 -18.17 -3.99
N GLU A 185 17.91 -19.06 -4.86
CA GLU A 185 17.67 -20.48 -4.53
C GLU A 185 18.93 -21.36 -4.68
N GLY A 186 19.93 -20.93 -5.46
CA GLY A 186 21.18 -21.68 -5.68
C GLY A 186 22.21 -21.63 -4.55
N GLY A 187 21.90 -21.02 -3.39
CA GLY A 187 22.84 -20.78 -2.29
C GLY A 187 22.85 -21.83 -1.17
N LYS A 188 22.11 -22.93 -1.28
CA LYS A 188 22.01 -23.98 -0.24
C LYS A 188 22.39 -25.37 -0.74
N GLU A 189 23.56 -25.54 -1.34
CA GLU A 189 24.18 -26.86 -1.49
C GLU A 189 25.70 -26.74 -1.65
N ALA A 190 26.44 -26.98 -0.55
CA ALA A 190 27.76 -27.62 -0.51
C ALA A 190 28.43 -27.39 0.87
N CYS A 191 28.11 -28.23 1.85
CA CYS A 191 29.06 -28.55 2.91
C CYS A 191 28.79 -30.01 3.33
N GLN A 192 29.36 -30.95 2.57
CA GLN A 192 29.51 -32.33 3.05
C GLN A 192 30.68 -32.36 4.04
N PRO A 193 30.54 -33.01 5.21
CA PRO A 193 31.68 -33.31 6.07
C PRO A 193 32.36 -34.61 5.61
N GLU A 194 33.68 -34.58 5.48
CA GLU A 194 34.54 -35.77 5.63
C GLU A 194 34.81 -36.04 7.12
#